data_AF-A0A091QWU5-F1
#
_entry.id   AF-A0A091QWU5-F1
#
_cell.length_a   1.000
_cell.length_b   1.000
_cell.length_c   1.000
_cell.angle_alpha   90.00
_cell.angle_beta   90.00
_cell.angle_gamma   90.00
#
_symmetry.space_group_name_H-M   'P 1'
#
loop_
_entity.id
_entity.type
_entity.pdbx_description
1 polymer ?
#
loop_
_entity_poly.entity_id
_entity_poly.type
_entity_poly.pdbx_seq_one_letter_code
_entity_poly.pdbx_strand_id
1 'polypeptide(L)'
;GMTGILMCAAGLPVCLTRAPKPILHPPPVSKSDIKPVPGVNGLCRKTKKKHLKKSKTPEDVVRRYIQKVKNPPDEDCTICMERLATSSGYEGVLSHRGIKPELVGKLGKCGHMYHLLCLLAMYNNGNKDGSLQCPTCKAIYGEKTGTQPPGKMEFHLIPHSLPGYTDSKTIRSSPHCPPAQGPEHPNPGKKFTARGFPRHCYLPDNEKGRKV
;
A
#
# COMPACT_ATOMS: atom_id res chain seq x y z
N GLY A 1 31.76 30.89 11.92
CA GLY A 1 32.64 31.30 10.81
C GLY A 1 33.54 30.15 10.45
N MET A 2 33.56 29.75 9.18
CA MET A 2 34.62 28.90 8.63
C MET A 2 34.98 29.52 7.28
N THR A 3 36.08 30.26 7.26
CA THR A 3 36.61 30.95 6.09
C THR A 3 37.55 29.97 5.40
N GLY A 4 37.13 29.39 4.27
CA GLY A 4 38.00 28.61 3.39
C GLY A 4 38.71 29.56 2.42
N ILE A 5 40.03 29.65 2.51
CA ILE A 5 40.87 30.40 1.57
C ILE A 5 41.21 29.47 0.40
N LEU A 6 40.59 29.69 -0.76
CA LEU A 6 41.07 29.15 -2.03
C LEU A 6 42.09 30.13 -2.62
N MET A 7 43.34 29.67 -2.75
CA MET A 7 44.37 30.38 -3.51
C MET A 7 44.12 30.14 -5.00
N CYS A 8 43.70 31.17 -5.73
CA CYS A 8 43.67 31.17 -7.19
C CYS A 8 44.78 32.06 -7.74
N ALA A 9 45.56 31.51 -8.66
CA ALA A 9 46.61 32.19 -9.40
C ALA A 9 46.02 33.26 -10.34
N ALA A 10 46.71 34.40 -10.40
CA ALA A 10 46.70 35.43 -11.45
C ALA A 10 45.34 35.90 -12.04
N GLY A 11 44.87 37.04 -11.54
CA GLY A 11 44.61 38.20 -12.42
C GLY A 11 43.33 38.28 -13.23
N LEU A 12 42.33 37.39 -13.06
CA LEU A 12 41.00 37.57 -13.65
C LEU A 12 39.94 37.71 -12.55
N PRO A 13 38.99 38.66 -12.64
CA PRO A 13 37.91 38.78 -11.67
C PRO A 13 37.02 37.53 -11.74
N VAL A 14 37.20 36.62 -10.78
CA VAL A 14 36.30 35.47 -10.61
C VAL A 14 34.97 36.01 -10.09
N CYS A 15 34.02 36.22 -11.00
CA CYS A 15 32.66 36.56 -10.63
C CYS A 15 32.01 35.30 -10.05
N LEU A 16 32.00 35.17 -8.72
CA LEU A 16 31.23 34.13 -8.04
C LEU A 16 29.74 34.44 -8.24
N THR A 17 29.18 34.02 -9.37
CA THR A 17 27.74 34.08 -9.59
C THR A 17 27.09 33.17 -8.58
N ARG A 18 26.37 33.75 -7.63
CA ARG A 18 25.56 32.98 -6.69
C ARG A 18 24.60 32.12 -7.50
N ALA A 19 24.73 30.80 -7.38
CA ALA A 19 23.81 29.88 -8.03
C ALA A 19 22.36 30.32 -7.72
N PRO A 20 21.49 30.44 -8.74
CA PRO A 20 20.10 30.80 -8.51
C PRO A 20 19.51 29.88 -7.45
N LYS A 21 18.81 30.46 -6.47
CA LYS A 21 18.09 29.63 -5.48
C LYS A 21 17.13 28.73 -6.25
N PRO A 22 17.11 27.41 -5.99
CA PRO A 22 16.14 26.53 -6.60
C PRO A 22 14.73 27.07 -6.35
N ILE A 23 13.96 27.23 -7.42
CA ILE A 23 12.56 27.60 -7.30
C ILE A 23 11.82 26.35 -6.84
N LEU A 24 11.47 26.32 -5.56
CA LEU A 24 10.68 25.23 -4.99
C LEU A 24 9.20 25.53 -5.23
N HIS A 25 8.49 24.57 -5.79
CA HIS A 25 7.04 24.60 -5.90
C HIS A 25 6.43 23.51 -5.02
N PRO A 26 5.57 23.86 -4.06
CA PRO A 26 5.26 25.22 -3.59
C PRO A 26 6.44 25.87 -2.83
N PRO A 27 6.47 27.22 -2.73
CA PRO A 27 7.49 27.94 -1.98
C PRO A 27 7.58 27.51 -0.51
N PRO A 28 8.70 27.76 0.18
CA PRO A 28 8.79 27.55 1.64
C PRO A 28 7.70 28.34 2.38
N VAL A 29 7.03 27.68 3.33
CA VAL A 29 5.89 28.23 4.07
C VAL A 29 6.28 28.39 5.54
N SER A 30 5.98 29.54 6.15
CA SER A 30 6.21 29.77 7.57
C SER A 30 5.24 28.94 8.43
N LYS A 31 5.58 28.68 9.71
CA LYS A 31 4.69 27.93 10.60
C LYS A 31 3.37 28.65 10.88
N SER A 32 3.37 29.98 10.89
CA SER A 32 2.18 30.81 11.13
C SER A 32 1.16 30.77 9.98
N ASP A 33 1.62 30.48 8.77
CA ASP A 33 0.76 30.42 7.58
C ASP A 33 0.08 29.05 7.40
N ILE A 34 0.52 28.06 8.17
CA ILE A 34 -0.04 26.71 8.15
C ILE A 34 -1.37 26.71 8.89
N LYS A 35 -2.43 26.25 8.20
CA LYS A 35 -3.77 26.14 8.78
C LYS A 35 -4.22 24.67 8.80
N PRO A 36 -5.05 24.24 9.77
CA PRO A 36 -5.66 22.91 9.73
C PRO A 36 -6.56 22.78 8.49
N VAL A 37 -6.73 21.57 7.98
CA VAL A 37 -7.69 21.29 6.91
C VAL A 37 -9.11 21.26 7.52
N PRO A 38 -10.03 22.16 7.12
CA PRO A 38 -11.40 22.19 7.62
C PRO A 38 -12.11 20.85 7.45
N GLY A 39 -12.85 20.40 8.46
CA GLY A 39 -13.66 19.16 8.40
C GLY A 39 -12.87 17.86 8.54
N VAL A 40 -11.53 17.91 8.60
CA VAL A 40 -10.71 16.71 8.84
C VAL A 40 -10.11 16.81 10.23
N ASN A 41 -10.72 16.11 11.20
CA ASN A 41 -10.18 16.02 12.55
C ASN A 41 -8.79 15.37 12.49
N GLY A 42 -7.77 16.06 13.03
CA GLY A 42 -6.34 15.66 13.04
C GLY A 42 -6.01 14.37 13.79
N LEU A 43 -6.99 13.49 13.99
CA LEU A 43 -6.74 12.10 14.27
C LEU A 43 -6.05 11.51 13.05
N CYS A 44 -4.71 11.51 13.09
CA CYS A 44 -3.91 10.47 12.47
C CYS A 44 -4.70 9.18 12.67
N ARG A 45 -5.38 8.71 11.61
CA ARG A 45 -6.01 7.39 11.65
C ARG A 45 -4.82 6.49 11.87
N LYS A 46 -4.54 6.15 13.14
CA LYS A 46 -3.99 4.87 13.47
C LYS A 46 -4.95 3.97 12.71
N THR A 47 -4.49 3.38 11.61
CA THR A 47 -5.04 2.14 11.13
C THR A 47 -4.84 1.18 12.28
N LYS A 48 -5.68 1.32 13.32
CA LYS A 48 -5.88 0.27 14.29
C LYS A 48 -6.25 -0.85 13.35
N LYS A 49 -5.38 -1.86 13.27
CA LYS A 49 -5.67 -3.19 12.75
C LYS A 49 -6.81 -3.76 13.62
N LYS A 50 -7.97 -3.10 13.63
CA LYS A 50 -9.14 -3.40 14.46
C LYS A 50 -9.73 -4.73 13.99
N HIS A 51 -9.39 -5.13 12.77
CA HIS A 51 -9.68 -6.43 12.19
C HIS A 51 -8.73 -7.57 12.60
N LEU A 52 -7.61 -7.29 13.28
CA LEU A 52 -6.83 -8.33 13.97
C LEU A 52 -7.50 -8.70 15.32
N LYS A 53 -8.83 -8.76 15.37
CA LYS A 53 -9.57 -9.18 16.57
C LYS A 53 -10.03 -10.64 16.54
N LYS A 54 -9.64 -11.43 15.55
CA LYS A 54 -9.58 -12.90 15.60
C LYS A 54 -8.55 -13.33 14.55
N SER A 55 -7.45 -13.93 14.96
CA SER A 55 -6.56 -14.64 14.04
C SER A 55 -7.40 -15.72 13.37
N LYS A 56 -7.80 -15.48 12.12
CA LYS A 56 -8.53 -16.47 11.31
C LYS A 56 -7.47 -17.18 10.50
N THR A 57 -7.48 -18.51 10.52
CA THR A 57 -6.49 -19.28 9.77
C THR A 57 -6.63 -18.98 8.28
N PRO A 58 -5.57 -19.15 7.47
CA PRO A 58 -5.67 -19.04 6.02
C PRO A 58 -6.85 -19.83 5.42
N GLU A 59 -7.08 -21.03 5.94
CA GLU A 59 -8.23 -21.85 5.57
C GLU A 59 -9.57 -21.16 5.86
N ASP A 60 -9.74 -20.56 7.04
CA ASP A 60 -10.97 -19.86 7.44
C ASP A 60 -11.26 -18.61 6.59
N VAL A 61 -10.22 -17.99 6.04
CA VAL A 61 -10.37 -16.85 5.13
C VAL A 61 -10.86 -17.34 3.78
N VAL A 62 -10.21 -18.36 3.21
CA VAL A 62 -10.60 -18.89 1.90
C VAL A 62 -11.99 -19.53 1.96
N ARG A 63 -12.26 -20.37 2.97
CA ARG A 63 -13.57 -21.04 3.18
C ARG A 63 -14.73 -20.06 3.32
N ARG A 64 -14.50 -18.84 3.83
CA ARG A 64 -15.57 -17.84 3.97
C ARG A 64 -16.13 -17.36 2.63
N TYR A 65 -15.31 -17.35 1.59
CA TYR A 65 -15.67 -16.72 0.32
C TYR A 65 -16.00 -17.73 -0.79
N ILE A 66 -15.86 -19.02 -0.49
CA ILE A 66 -16.14 -20.11 -1.43
C ILE A 66 -17.45 -20.83 -1.09
N GLN A 67 -18.15 -21.25 -2.14
CA GLN A 67 -19.26 -22.20 -2.08
C GLN A 67 -18.76 -23.52 -2.64
N LYS A 68 -18.92 -24.63 -1.90
CA LYS A 68 -18.47 -25.95 -2.35
C LYS A 68 -19.25 -26.38 -3.59
N VAL A 69 -18.54 -26.85 -4.61
CA VAL A 69 -19.12 -27.42 -5.83
C VAL A 69 -19.07 -28.95 -5.71
N LYS A 70 -20.21 -29.62 -5.89
CA LYS A 70 -20.29 -31.10 -5.83
C LYS A 70 -19.79 -31.75 -7.12
N ASN A 71 -20.25 -31.23 -8.26
CA ASN A 71 -19.92 -31.72 -9.60
C ASN A 71 -19.23 -30.56 -10.34
N PRO A 72 -17.89 -30.46 -10.26
CA PRO A 72 -17.17 -29.43 -10.99
C PRO A 72 -17.29 -29.64 -12.51
N PRO A 73 -17.30 -28.57 -13.31
CA PRO A 73 -17.26 -28.68 -14.77
C PRO A 73 -15.92 -29.24 -15.25
N ASP A 74 -15.90 -29.76 -16.48
CA ASP A 74 -14.68 -30.17 -17.16
C ASP A 74 -13.93 -28.95 -17.75
N GLU A 75 -13.52 -28.05 -16.85
CA GLU A 75 -12.74 -26.84 -17.14
C GLU A 75 -11.45 -26.85 -16.32
N ASP A 76 -10.45 -26.08 -16.74
CA ASP A 76 -9.18 -25.97 -16.04
C ASP A 76 -9.27 -25.04 -14.84
N CYS A 77 -8.64 -25.43 -13.72
CA CYS A 77 -8.34 -24.51 -12.64
C CYS A 77 -7.20 -23.58 -13.08
N THR A 78 -7.48 -22.29 -13.29
CA THR A 78 -6.47 -21.32 -13.79
C THR A 78 -5.37 -20.95 -12.78
N ILE A 79 -5.20 -21.70 -11.69
CA ILE A 79 -4.12 -21.53 -10.71
C ILE A 79 -3.08 -22.64 -10.89
N CYS A 80 -3.49 -23.90 -10.86
CA CYS A 80 -2.60 -25.06 -11.06
C CYS A 80 -2.56 -25.56 -12.51
N MET A 81 -3.49 -25.09 -13.36
CA MET A 81 -3.67 -25.53 -14.75
C MET A 81 -4.10 -27.00 -14.90
N GLU A 82 -4.58 -27.62 -13.82
CA GLU A 82 -5.20 -28.96 -13.83
C GLU A 82 -6.72 -28.85 -13.94
N ARG A 83 -7.37 -29.89 -14.44
CA ARG A 83 -8.84 -29.95 -14.52
C ARG A 83 -9.49 -29.84 -13.15
N LEU A 84 -10.60 -29.11 -13.05
CA LEU A 84 -11.35 -28.98 -11.80
C LEU A 84 -11.92 -30.33 -11.32
N ALA A 85 -12.14 -31.27 -12.24
CA ALA A 85 -12.57 -32.63 -11.94
C ALA A 85 -11.45 -33.54 -11.40
N THR A 86 -10.18 -33.15 -11.51
CA THR A 86 -9.02 -33.90 -11.02
C THR A 86 -8.44 -33.28 -9.75
N SER A 87 -7.42 -33.92 -9.16
CA SER A 87 -6.70 -33.39 -7.99
C SER A 87 -5.94 -32.10 -8.32
N SER A 88 -5.91 -31.18 -7.35
CA SER A 88 -5.07 -29.98 -7.42
C SER A 88 -3.58 -30.31 -7.58
N GLY A 89 -2.89 -29.66 -8.53
CA GLY A 89 -1.42 -29.75 -8.67
C GLY A 89 -0.59 -29.27 -7.46
N TYR A 90 -1.21 -28.62 -6.46
CA TYR A 90 -0.58 -28.31 -5.17
C TYR A 90 -0.63 -29.45 -4.13
N GLU A 91 -1.07 -30.65 -4.52
CA GLU A 91 -1.02 -31.84 -3.67
C GLU A 91 0.41 -32.08 -3.15
N GLY A 92 0.55 -32.39 -1.85
CA GLY A 92 1.84 -32.66 -1.21
C GLY A 92 2.72 -31.43 -0.93
N VAL A 93 2.49 -30.29 -1.58
CA VAL A 93 3.28 -29.05 -1.37
C VAL A 93 2.87 -28.33 -0.08
N LEU A 94 1.58 -28.37 0.23
CA LEU A 94 1.01 -27.78 1.43
C LEU A 94 0.77 -28.87 2.47
N SER A 95 1.44 -28.78 3.64
CA SER A 95 1.24 -29.67 4.80
C SER A 95 -0.13 -29.51 5.49
N HIS A 96 -1.19 -29.21 4.73
CA HIS A 96 -2.54 -29.04 5.23
C HIS A 96 -3.27 -30.39 5.24
N ARG A 97 -3.17 -31.12 6.36
CA ARG A 97 -3.75 -32.47 6.56
C ARG A 97 -5.30 -32.53 6.52
N GLY A 98 -6.00 -31.42 6.25
CA GLY A 98 -7.46 -31.32 6.37
C GLY A 98 -8.23 -30.96 5.10
N ILE A 99 -7.56 -30.71 3.98
CA ILE A 99 -8.22 -30.34 2.71
C ILE A 99 -7.96 -31.42 1.66
N LYS A 100 -9.04 -31.97 1.12
CA LYS A 100 -8.99 -32.91 -0.01
C LYS A 100 -8.52 -32.18 -1.30
N PRO A 101 -7.53 -32.70 -2.04
CA PRO A 101 -7.03 -32.07 -3.27
C PRO A 101 -8.08 -31.84 -4.36
N GLU A 102 -9.14 -32.65 -4.38
CA GLU A 102 -10.22 -32.64 -5.37
C GLU A 102 -11.34 -31.64 -5.01
N LEU A 103 -11.25 -31.00 -3.84
CA LEU A 103 -12.30 -30.10 -3.37
C LEU A 103 -12.32 -28.81 -4.18
N VAL A 104 -13.37 -28.60 -4.98
CA VAL A 104 -13.58 -27.37 -5.76
C VAL A 104 -14.51 -26.40 -5.04
N GLY A 105 -14.15 -25.11 -5.09
CA GLY A 105 -14.93 -24.00 -4.56
C GLY A 105 -15.23 -22.96 -5.64
N LYS A 106 -16.46 -22.45 -5.64
CA LYS A 106 -16.92 -21.31 -6.44
C LYS A 106 -16.88 -20.04 -5.61
N LEU A 107 -16.23 -18.98 -6.09
CA LEU A 107 -16.18 -17.71 -5.38
C LEU A 107 -17.52 -16.98 -5.46
N GLY A 108 -18.12 -16.63 -4.31
CA GLY A 108 -19.54 -16.21 -4.24
C GLY A 108 -19.97 -15.01 -5.11
N LYS A 109 -19.14 -13.97 -5.27
CA LYS A 109 -19.47 -12.76 -6.06
C LYS A 109 -19.32 -12.93 -7.57
N CYS A 110 -18.20 -13.49 -8.04
CA CYS A 110 -17.86 -13.58 -9.47
C CYS A 110 -18.09 -14.96 -10.09
N GLY A 111 -18.30 -15.99 -9.28
CA GLY A 111 -18.62 -17.34 -9.76
C GLY A 111 -17.47 -18.14 -10.36
N HIS A 112 -16.24 -17.61 -10.42
CA HIS A 112 -15.08 -18.37 -10.86
C HIS A 112 -14.77 -19.52 -9.89
N MET A 113 -14.31 -20.65 -10.44
CA MET A 113 -14.11 -21.91 -9.73
C MET A 113 -12.64 -22.31 -9.69
N TYR A 114 -12.20 -22.86 -8.57
CA TYR A 114 -10.83 -23.31 -8.35
C TYR A 114 -10.82 -24.46 -7.35
N HIS A 115 -9.77 -25.28 -7.35
CA HIS A 115 -9.52 -26.15 -6.20
C HIS A 115 -9.28 -25.30 -4.95
N LEU A 116 -9.83 -25.73 -3.82
CA LEU A 116 -9.67 -25.06 -2.54
C LEU A 116 -8.20 -24.99 -2.12
N LEU A 117 -7.44 -26.04 -2.41
CA LEU A 117 -6.00 -26.10 -2.12
C LEU A 117 -5.22 -25.05 -2.92
N CYS A 118 -5.57 -24.83 -4.19
CA CYS A 118 -4.97 -23.79 -5.04
C CYS A 118 -5.24 -22.38 -4.51
N LEU A 119 -6.48 -22.09 -4.10
CA LEU A 119 -6.80 -20.79 -3.49
C LEU A 119 -6.06 -20.58 -2.16
N LEU A 120 -5.90 -21.65 -1.37
CA LEU A 120 -5.13 -21.60 -0.13
C LEU A 120 -3.65 -21.36 -0.38
N ALA A 121 -3.05 -22.05 -1.36
CA ALA A 121 -1.67 -21.81 -1.78
C ALA A 121 -1.46 -20.36 -2.23
N MET A 122 -2.35 -19.86 -3.07
CA MET A 122 -2.32 -18.47 -3.54
C MET A 122 -2.43 -17.48 -2.37
N TYR A 123 -3.37 -17.71 -1.44
CA TYR A 123 -3.54 -16.85 -0.27
C TYR A 123 -2.32 -16.88 0.67
N ASN A 124 -1.73 -18.05 0.89
CA ASN A 124 -0.56 -18.23 1.75
C ASN A 124 0.69 -17.52 1.21
N ASN A 125 0.85 -17.45 -0.11
CA ASN A 125 1.91 -16.71 -0.78
C ASN A 125 1.68 -15.19 -0.80
N GLY A 126 0.50 -14.72 -0.42
CA GLY A 126 0.18 -13.30 -0.31
C GLY A 126 0.42 -12.71 1.09
N ASN A 127 -0.05 -11.48 1.28
CA ASN A 127 0.08 -10.73 2.54
C ASN A 127 -0.78 -11.28 3.69
N LYS A 128 -1.69 -12.22 3.40
CA LYS A 128 -2.62 -12.82 4.36
C LYS A 128 -3.39 -11.78 5.19
N ASP A 129 -3.86 -10.73 4.52
CA ASP A 129 -4.54 -9.58 5.12
C ASP A 129 -6.02 -9.84 5.47
N GLY A 130 -6.52 -11.06 5.23
CA GLY A 130 -7.91 -11.44 5.43
C GLY A 130 -8.81 -11.17 4.22
N SER A 131 -8.24 -10.61 3.14
CA SER A 131 -8.91 -10.46 1.84
C SER A 131 -8.50 -11.57 0.87
N LEU A 132 -9.38 -11.90 -0.06
CA LEU A 132 -9.09 -12.84 -1.15
C LEU A 132 -9.38 -12.13 -2.49
N GLN A 133 -8.42 -12.18 -3.41
CA GLN A 133 -8.58 -11.63 -4.75
C GLN A 133 -8.75 -12.77 -5.75
N CYS A 134 -9.81 -12.74 -6.55
CA CYS A 134 -10.01 -13.71 -7.63
C CYS A 134 -8.87 -13.56 -8.67
N PRO A 135 -8.14 -14.64 -9.01
CA PRO A 135 -7.05 -14.55 -9.98
C PRO A 135 -7.55 -14.28 -11.41
N THR A 136 -8.78 -14.66 -11.75
CA THR A 136 -9.36 -14.44 -13.09
C THR A 136 -9.84 -13.00 -13.29
N CYS A 137 -10.80 -12.53 -12.49
CA CYS A 137 -11.43 -11.21 -12.69
C CYS A 137 -10.97 -10.10 -11.72
N LYS A 138 -10.05 -10.40 -10.82
CA LYS A 138 -9.50 -9.47 -9.81
C LYS A 138 -10.50 -8.94 -8.77
N ALA A 139 -11.74 -9.45 -8.75
CA ALA A 139 -12.72 -9.14 -7.72
C ALA A 139 -12.18 -9.42 -6.31
N ILE A 140 -12.41 -8.49 -5.38
CA ILE A 140 -11.92 -8.54 -4.00
C ILE A 140 -13.04 -8.98 -3.05
N TYR A 141 -12.69 -9.92 -2.19
CA TYR A 141 -13.52 -10.47 -1.11
C TYR A 141 -12.92 -10.06 0.23
N GLY A 142 -13.70 -9.43 1.09
CA GLY A 142 -13.20 -8.79 2.32
C GLY A 142 -12.60 -7.40 2.05
N GLU A 143 -11.80 -6.92 3.00
CA GLU A 143 -11.12 -5.62 2.94
C GLU A 143 -9.63 -5.83 2.66
N LYS A 144 -9.18 -5.44 1.46
CA LYS A 144 -7.77 -5.55 1.07
C LYS A 144 -6.96 -4.47 1.75
N THR A 145 -5.91 -4.87 2.46
CA THR A 145 -4.99 -3.95 3.15
C THR A 145 -3.55 -4.18 2.69
N GLY A 146 -2.76 -3.11 2.71
CA GLY A 146 -1.34 -3.17 2.37
C GLY A 146 -0.48 -3.56 3.56
N THR A 147 0.82 -3.71 3.29
CA THR A 147 1.85 -3.92 4.31
C THR A 147 2.54 -2.60 4.67
N GLN A 148 1.80 -1.48 4.66
CA GLN A 148 2.38 -0.18 5.04
C GLN A 148 2.92 -0.27 6.49
N PRO A 149 4.19 0.07 6.74
CA PRO A 149 4.72 0.00 8.10
C PRO A 149 4.01 1.02 9.00
N PRO A 150 4.05 0.85 10.33
CA PRO A 150 3.49 1.82 11.27
C PRO A 150 4.05 3.21 10.98
N GLY A 151 3.26 4.27 11.06
CA GLY A 151 3.73 5.61 10.74
C GLY A 151 2.76 6.68 11.18
N LYS A 152 3.11 7.93 10.87
CA LYS A 152 2.24 9.09 11.03
C LYS A 152 1.98 9.70 9.66
N MET A 153 0.74 10.08 9.41
CA MET A 153 0.37 10.87 8.26
C MET A 153 -0.17 12.19 8.78
N GLU A 154 0.52 13.28 8.47
CA GLU A 154 0.13 14.63 8.83
C GLU A 154 -0.28 15.39 7.56
N PHE A 155 -1.27 16.26 7.68
CA PHE A 155 -1.73 17.11 6.58
C PHE A 155 -2.20 18.47 7.11
N HIS A 156 -1.98 19.51 6.31
CA HIS A 156 -2.36 20.89 6.63
C HIS A 156 -2.47 21.73 5.37
N LEU A 157 -3.11 22.90 5.47
CA LEU A 157 -3.22 23.86 4.37
C LEU A 157 -2.00 24.78 4.33
N ILE A 158 -1.57 25.10 3.11
CA ILE A 158 -0.60 26.16 2.82
C ILE A 158 -1.25 27.24 1.93
N PRO A 159 -0.86 28.51 2.06
CA PRO A 159 -1.51 29.64 1.37
C PRO A 159 -1.03 29.80 -0.07
N HIS A 160 -0.77 28.70 -0.77
CA HIS A 160 -0.31 28.71 -2.16
C HIS A 160 -1.25 27.87 -3.01
N SER A 161 -1.46 28.31 -4.24
CA SER A 161 -2.19 27.60 -5.27
C SER A 161 -1.24 26.69 -6.05
N LEU A 162 -1.69 25.48 -6.39
CA LEU A 162 -0.96 24.62 -7.31
C LEU A 162 -1.12 25.14 -8.75
N PRO A 163 -0.14 24.92 -9.64
CA PRO A 163 -0.30 25.18 -11.06
C PRO A 163 -1.58 24.49 -11.60
N GLY A 164 -2.43 25.25 -12.28
CA GLY A 164 -3.74 24.79 -12.77
C GLY A 164 -4.90 24.87 -11.78
N TYR A 165 -4.65 25.35 -10.54
CA TYR A 165 -5.67 25.47 -9.48
C TYR A 165 -5.61 26.83 -8.79
N THR A 166 -5.78 27.92 -9.56
CA THR A 166 -5.59 29.31 -9.09
C THR A 166 -6.48 29.68 -7.92
N ASP A 167 -7.70 29.17 -7.88
CA ASP A 167 -8.75 29.63 -6.95
C ASP A 167 -8.82 28.78 -5.65
N SER A 168 -7.78 27.97 -5.40
CA SER A 168 -7.74 27.10 -4.23
C SER A 168 -6.37 27.14 -3.55
N LYS A 169 -6.38 26.99 -2.22
CA LYS A 169 -5.16 26.73 -1.44
C LYS A 169 -4.65 25.32 -1.73
N THR A 170 -3.58 24.91 -1.05
CA THR A 170 -3.03 23.56 -1.21
C THR A 170 -3.07 22.81 0.11
N ILE A 171 -3.52 21.56 0.08
CA ILE A 171 -3.35 20.57 1.14
C ILE A 171 -1.97 19.96 0.95
N ARG A 172 -1.07 20.16 1.93
CA ARG A 172 0.24 19.49 1.99
C ARG A 172 0.16 18.33 2.96
N SER A 173 0.55 17.14 2.54
CA SER A 173 0.69 15.97 3.41
C SER A 173 2.15 15.52 3.55
N SER A 174 2.49 14.96 4.71
CA SER A 174 3.82 14.46 5.03
C SER A 174 3.74 13.15 5.79
N PRO A 175 3.79 11.99 5.11
CA PRO A 175 3.98 10.71 5.76
C PRO A 175 5.36 10.62 6.42
N HIS A 176 5.39 10.05 7.62
CA HIS A 176 6.60 9.66 8.34
C HIS A 176 6.50 8.20 8.75
N CYS A 177 7.57 7.44 8.52
CA CYS A 177 7.62 6.01 8.79
C CYS A 177 8.94 5.67 9.53
N PRO A 178 8.91 5.02 10.70
CA PRO A 178 10.08 4.53 11.41
C PRO A 178 10.68 3.27 10.73
N PRO A 179 11.98 3.01 10.86
CA PRO A 179 12.72 2.06 10.03
C PRO A 179 12.77 0.62 10.60
N ALA A 180 11.64 -0.05 10.81
CA ALA A 180 11.60 -1.45 11.24
C ALA A 180 10.53 -2.29 10.52
N GLN A 181 10.90 -3.51 10.09
CA GLN A 181 10.00 -4.44 9.40
C GLN A 181 9.14 -5.25 10.38
N GLY A 182 7.83 -5.34 10.10
CA GLY A 182 6.87 -6.18 10.83
C GLY A 182 6.83 -7.63 10.34
N PRO A 183 6.03 -8.51 10.96
CA PRO A 183 5.86 -9.91 10.55
C PRO A 183 5.35 -10.10 9.12
N GLU A 184 4.65 -9.12 8.57
CA GLU A 184 4.10 -9.13 7.21
C GLU A 184 5.13 -8.77 6.12
N HIS A 185 6.36 -8.43 6.49
CA HIS A 185 7.39 -7.99 5.55
C HIS A 185 8.38 -9.11 5.19
N PRO A 186 9.17 -8.95 4.11
CA PRO A 186 10.08 -9.99 3.64
C PRO A 186 11.15 -10.41 4.65
N ASN A 187 11.59 -9.51 5.53
CA ASN A 187 12.56 -9.81 6.58
C ASN A 187 12.08 -9.27 7.94
N PRO A 188 11.19 -10.00 8.65
CA PRO A 188 10.67 -9.56 9.95
C PRO A 188 11.77 -9.18 10.94
N GLY A 189 11.62 -8.05 11.62
CA GLY A 189 12.58 -7.56 12.62
C GLY A 189 13.82 -6.84 12.05
N LYS A 190 14.09 -6.94 10.74
CA LYS A 190 15.21 -6.18 10.13
C LYS A 190 14.82 -4.72 9.92
N LYS A 191 15.82 -3.83 10.00
CA LYS A 191 15.66 -2.43 9.60
C LYS A 191 15.38 -2.35 8.10
N PHE A 192 14.61 -1.35 7.70
CA PHE A 192 14.50 -0.97 6.29
C PHE A 192 14.91 0.49 6.12
N THR A 193 15.35 0.86 4.92
CA THR A 193 15.74 2.26 4.64
C THR A 193 14.56 3.04 4.07
N ALA A 194 14.33 4.24 4.59
CA ALA A 194 13.29 5.15 4.16
C ALA A 194 13.95 6.40 3.55
N ARG A 195 14.32 6.34 2.27
CA ARG A 195 15.01 7.46 1.59
C ARG A 195 14.03 8.57 1.21
N GLY A 196 14.49 9.83 1.37
CA GLY A 196 13.76 11.03 0.96
C GLY A 196 12.60 11.41 1.89
N PHE A 197 12.68 11.08 3.17
CA PHE A 197 11.67 11.48 4.16
C PHE A 197 12.06 12.81 4.86
N PRO A 198 11.07 13.64 5.25
CA PRO A 198 9.63 13.49 4.97
C PRO A 198 9.32 13.71 3.48
N ARG A 199 8.47 12.85 2.91
CA ARG A 199 7.97 13.06 1.55
C ARG A 199 6.82 14.04 1.62
N HIS A 200 6.89 15.14 0.88
CA HIS A 200 5.78 16.07 0.79
C HIS A 200 4.93 15.78 -0.44
N CYS A 201 3.63 15.62 -0.24
CA CYS A 201 2.65 15.49 -1.31
C CYS A 201 1.67 16.66 -1.26
N TYR A 202 1.10 17.02 -2.40
CA TYR A 202 0.26 18.21 -2.54
C TYR A 202 -1.03 17.88 -3.28
N LEU A 203 -2.15 18.37 -2.77
CA LEU A 203 -3.47 18.31 -3.41
C LEU A 203 -4.08 19.71 -3.39
N PRO A 204 -4.85 20.12 -4.42
CA PRO A 204 -5.57 21.38 -4.37
C PRO A 204 -6.68 21.32 -3.31
N ASP A 205 -6.89 22.42 -2.62
CA ASP A 205 -7.92 22.54 -1.58
C ASP A 205 -9.29 22.83 -2.19
N ASN A 206 -9.80 21.88 -2.97
CA ASN A 206 -11.14 21.90 -3.57
C ASN A 206 -11.88 20.58 -3.30
N GLU A 207 -13.13 20.46 -3.74
CA GLU A 207 -13.97 19.29 -3.47
C GLU A 207 -13.31 17.98 -3.95
N LYS A 208 -12.76 17.97 -5.16
CA LYS A 208 -12.07 16.79 -5.72
C LYS A 208 -10.82 16.44 -4.91
N GLY A 209 -10.00 17.43 -4.57
CA GLY A 209 -8.77 17.23 -3.80
C GLY A 209 -9.01 16.80 -2.36
N ARG A 210 -10.11 17.22 -1.74
CA ARG A 210 -10.53 16.77 -0.39
C ARG A 210 -11.10 15.35 -0.37
N LYS A 211 -11.65 14.88 -1.50
CA LYS A 211 -12.19 13.52 -1.65
C LYS A 211 -11.08 12.47 -1.83
N VAL A 212 -9.97 12.86 -2.46
CA VAL A 212 -8.75 12.04 -2.63
C VAL A 212 -8.05 11.85 -1.30
#